data_AF-A0A956Y5B5-F1
#
_entry.id   AF-A0A956Y5B5-F1
#
_cell.length_a   1.000
_cell.length_b   1.000
_cell.length_c   1.000
_cell.angle_alpha   90.00
_cell.angle_beta   90.00
_cell.angle_gamma   90.00
#
_symmetry.space_group_name_H-M   'P 1'
#
loop_
_entity.id
_entity.type
_entity.pdbx_description
1 polymer ?
#
loop_
_entity_poly.entity_id
_entity_poly.type
_entity_poly.pdbx_seq_one_letter_code
_entity_poly.pdbx_strand_id
1 'polypeptide(L)'
;MSQPFILGVNYWPRRKAMYWWSNFEADEVREEFDVIASIGMNVVRLFLLWDDWQPESTSVSSERLRDFGTVCDIAAERGLKLDVTFFTGHMSGPNWSPRWLLEKDEPAPSPFMR
;
A
#
# COMPACT_ATOMS: atom_id res chain seq x y z
N MET A 1 -23.55 -24.91 2.06
CA MET A 1 -22.36 -24.73 1.20
C MET A 1 -21.18 -24.43 2.11
N SER A 2 -20.05 -25.11 1.95
CA SER A 2 -18.82 -24.77 2.69
C SER A 2 -18.32 -23.41 2.21
N GLN A 3 -17.85 -22.56 3.11
CA GLN A 3 -17.14 -21.35 2.70
C GLN A 3 -15.81 -21.76 2.05
N PRO A 4 -15.47 -21.22 0.87
CA PRO A 4 -14.19 -21.50 0.23
C PRO A 4 -13.05 -20.90 1.07
N PHE A 5 -11.93 -21.62 1.15
CA PHE A 5 -10.70 -21.09 1.73
C PHE A 5 -10.18 -19.94 0.87
N ILE A 6 -9.96 -18.77 1.48
CA ILE A 6 -9.46 -17.58 0.78
C ILE A 6 -7.94 -17.69 0.68
N LEU A 7 -7.41 -17.63 -0.55
CA LEU A 7 -5.98 -17.67 -0.81
C LEU A 7 -5.56 -16.39 -1.53
N GLY A 8 -4.68 -15.64 -0.87
CA GLY A 8 -4.24 -14.34 -1.35
C GLY A 8 -2.77 -14.07 -1.07
N VAL A 9 -2.35 -12.86 -1.42
CA VAL A 9 -0.95 -12.44 -1.34
C VAL A 9 -0.84 -11.02 -0.76
N ASN A 10 0.19 -10.77 0.04
CA ASN A 10 0.57 -9.41 0.42
C ASN A 10 1.34 -8.80 -0.74
N TYR A 11 0.85 -7.67 -1.27
CA TYR A 11 1.36 -7.10 -2.50
C TYR A 11 2.30 -5.91 -2.26
N TRP A 12 3.49 -6.03 -2.85
CA TRP A 12 4.46 -4.95 -3.01
C TRP A 12 4.95 -4.97 -4.45
N PRO A 13 4.85 -3.85 -5.18
CA PRO A 13 5.30 -3.81 -6.55
C PRO A 13 6.76 -4.17 -6.70
N ARG A 14 7.08 -5.03 -7.68
CA ARG A 14 8.42 -5.64 -7.78
C ARG A 14 9.54 -4.61 -7.99
N ARG A 15 9.24 -3.43 -8.55
CA ARG A 15 10.26 -2.40 -8.88
C ARG A 15 10.42 -1.36 -7.77
N LYS A 16 9.39 -1.12 -6.97
CA LYS A 16 9.33 0.02 -6.02
C LYS A 16 9.08 -0.38 -4.57
N ALA A 17 8.62 -1.61 -4.33
CA ALA A 17 8.26 -2.12 -3.03
C ALA A 17 7.36 -1.13 -2.26
N MET A 18 7.79 -0.64 -1.11
CA MET A 18 7.06 0.31 -0.26
C MET A 18 6.83 1.68 -0.92
N TYR A 19 7.73 2.15 -1.78
CA TYR A 19 7.69 3.52 -2.34
C TYR A 19 6.76 3.68 -3.54
N TRP A 20 5.93 2.67 -3.83
CA TRP A 20 5.12 2.64 -5.03
C TRP A 20 3.92 3.58 -4.99
N TRP A 21 3.43 3.98 -3.81
CA TRP A 21 2.38 4.99 -3.73
C TRP A 21 2.93 6.35 -4.13
N SER A 22 4.03 6.81 -3.53
CA SER A 22 4.72 8.04 -3.95
C SER A 22 5.20 8.04 -5.41
N ASN A 23 5.44 6.86 -5.99
CA ASN A 23 5.88 6.68 -7.38
C ASN A 23 4.89 5.80 -8.17
N PHE A 24 3.60 6.12 -8.11
CA PHE A 24 2.54 5.28 -8.67
C PHE A 24 2.62 5.14 -10.19
N GLU A 25 2.54 3.89 -10.67
CA GLU A 25 2.45 3.56 -12.10
C GLU A 25 1.40 2.47 -12.29
N ALA A 26 0.31 2.79 -12.96
CA ALA A 26 -0.81 1.88 -13.14
C ALA A 26 -0.43 0.61 -13.93
N ASP A 27 0.46 0.73 -14.92
CA ASP A 27 0.89 -0.40 -15.74
C ASP A 27 1.67 -1.45 -14.95
N GLU A 28 2.45 -1.03 -13.95
CA GLU A 28 3.12 -1.96 -13.03
C GLU A 28 2.10 -2.79 -12.26
N VAL A 29 1.03 -2.15 -11.76
CA VAL A 29 -0.06 -2.84 -11.05
C VAL A 29 -0.80 -3.80 -11.98
N ARG A 30 -1.09 -3.39 -13.23
CA ARG A 30 -1.75 -4.25 -14.23
C ARG A 30 -0.95 -5.52 -14.48
N GLU A 31 0.33 -5.38 -14.82
CA GLU A 31 1.21 -6.52 -15.11
C GLU A 31 1.31 -7.47 -13.92
N GLU A 32 1.40 -6.93 -12.70
CA GLU A 32 1.58 -7.76 -11.51
C GLU A 32 0.29 -8.42 -11.05
N PHE A 33 -0.85 -7.73 -11.19
CA PHE A 33 -2.16 -8.34 -10.92
C PHE A 33 -2.51 -9.42 -11.96
N ASP A 34 -2.07 -9.27 -13.21
CA ASP A 34 -2.17 -10.34 -14.22
C ASP A 34 -1.41 -11.60 -13.76
N VAL A 35 -0.19 -11.42 -13.22
CA VAL A 35 0.59 -12.53 -12.66
C VAL A 35 -0.12 -13.16 -11.46
N ILE A 36 -0.58 -12.36 -10.50
CA ILE A 36 -1.28 -12.84 -9.30
C ILE A 36 -2.54 -13.65 -9.67
N ALA A 37 -3.34 -13.15 -10.61
CA ALA A 37 -4.51 -13.86 -11.10
C ALA A 37 -4.11 -15.17 -11.82
N SER A 38 -3.06 -15.15 -12.65
CA SER A 38 -2.60 -16.32 -13.42
C SER A 38 -2.15 -17.50 -12.55
N ILE A 39 -1.67 -17.23 -11.33
CA ILE A 39 -1.27 -18.27 -10.37
C ILE A 39 -2.42 -18.72 -9.45
N GLY A 40 -3.65 -18.27 -9.70
CA GLY A 40 -4.87 -18.73 -9.02
C GLY A 40 -5.17 -18.04 -7.68
N MET A 41 -4.56 -16.89 -7.38
CA MET A 41 -4.87 -16.11 -6.18
C MET A 41 -6.17 -15.31 -6.39
N ASN A 42 -6.93 -15.09 -5.32
CA ASN A 42 -8.23 -14.40 -5.39
C ASN A 42 -8.32 -13.11 -4.56
N VAL A 43 -7.39 -12.88 -3.63
CA VAL A 43 -7.32 -11.67 -2.80
C VAL A 43 -5.91 -11.10 -2.83
N VAL A 44 -5.82 -9.78 -2.96
CA VAL A 44 -4.58 -9.01 -2.85
C VAL A 44 -4.66 -8.12 -1.62
N ARG A 45 -3.72 -8.28 -0.69
CA ARG A 45 -3.60 -7.38 0.46
C ARG A 45 -2.70 -6.21 0.12
N LEU A 46 -3.29 -5.01 0.17
CA LEU A 46 -2.64 -3.73 -0.08
C LEU A 46 -2.36 -3.01 1.24
N PHE A 47 -1.36 -2.13 1.19
CA PHE A 47 -0.95 -1.33 2.33
C PHE A 47 -0.83 0.12 1.94
N LEU A 48 -1.59 0.97 2.62
CA LEU A 48 -1.58 2.41 2.42
C LEU A 48 -0.61 3.01 3.43
N LEU A 49 0.61 3.37 2.99
CA LEU A 49 1.62 3.94 3.89
C LEU A 49 1.14 5.28 4.43
N TRP A 50 1.18 5.45 5.75
CA TRP A 50 0.53 6.61 6.36
C TRP A 50 1.11 7.95 5.88
N ASP A 51 2.43 8.05 5.76
CA ASP A 51 3.14 9.25 5.26
C ASP A 51 2.70 9.68 3.84
N ASP A 52 2.42 8.73 2.93
CA ASP A 52 1.94 9.05 1.57
C ASP A 52 0.49 9.56 1.55
N TRP A 53 -0.31 9.14 2.54
CA TRP A 53 -1.76 9.26 2.50
C TRP A 53 -2.31 10.46 3.28
N GLN A 54 -1.61 10.92 4.32
CA GLN A 54 -2.07 12.02 5.18
C GLN A 54 -1.00 13.12 5.26
N PRO A 55 -0.89 13.99 4.23
CA PRO A 55 0.16 15.02 4.18
C PRO A 55 0.05 16.07 5.28
N GLU A 56 -1.17 16.34 5.76
CA GLU A 56 -1.46 17.23 6.90
C GLU A 56 -2.40 16.51 7.86
N SER A 57 -2.36 16.86 9.15
CA SER A 57 -3.16 16.19 10.19
C SER A 57 -4.68 16.24 9.93
N THR A 58 -5.14 17.19 9.12
CA THR A 58 -6.56 17.42 8.79
C THR A 58 -6.93 17.07 7.34
N SER A 59 -6.02 16.50 6.54
CA SER A 59 -6.30 16.22 5.13
C SER A 59 -5.74 14.88 4.64
N VAL A 60 -6.49 14.24 3.73
CA VAL A 60 -6.06 13.03 3.01
C VAL A 60 -5.67 13.42 1.58
N SER A 61 -4.59 12.83 1.07
CA SER A 61 -4.11 13.10 -0.29
C SER A 61 -5.15 12.73 -1.34
N SER A 62 -5.66 13.72 -2.06
CA SER A 62 -6.59 13.50 -3.18
C SER A 62 -5.93 12.77 -4.36
N GLU A 63 -4.60 12.89 -4.49
CA GLU A 63 -3.83 12.15 -5.51
C GLU A 63 -3.82 10.65 -5.19
N ARG A 64 -3.44 10.27 -3.97
CA ARG A 64 -3.45 8.86 -3.55
C ARG A 64 -4.83 8.22 -3.59
N LEU A 65 -5.89 9.00 -3.31
CA LEU A 65 -7.27 8.54 -3.49
C LEU A 65 -7.60 8.20 -4.95
N ARG A 66 -7.14 9.00 -5.93
CA ARG A 66 -7.33 8.71 -7.36
C ARG A 66 -6.54 7.48 -7.79
N ASP A 67 -5.30 7.37 -7.34
CA ASP A 67 -4.45 6.22 -7.65
C ASP A 67 -5.04 4.93 -7.09
N PHE A 68 -5.55 4.96 -5.85
CA PHE A 68 -6.23 3.82 -5.26
C PHE A 68 -7.52 3.46 -5.99
N GLY A 69 -8.28 4.45 -6.47
CA GLY A 69 -9.40 4.20 -7.39
C GLY A 69 -8.94 3.41 -8.63
N THR A 70 -7.82 3.81 -9.23
CA THR A 70 -7.22 3.11 -10.38
C THR A 70 -6.82 1.67 -10.02
N VAL A 71 -6.25 1.44 -8.83
CA VAL A 71 -5.92 0.08 -8.36
C VAL A 71 -7.17 -0.77 -8.15
N CYS A 72 -8.25 -0.19 -7.60
CA CYS A 72 -9.54 -0.87 -7.44
C CYS A 72 -10.12 -1.29 -8.79
N ASP A 73 -10.09 -0.42 -9.79
CA ASP A 73 -10.57 -0.72 -11.14
C ASP A 73 -9.74 -1.86 -11.77
N ILE A 74 -8.41 -1.78 -11.67
CA ILE A 74 -7.49 -2.83 -12.16
C ILE A 74 -7.76 -4.18 -11.48
N ALA A 75 -8.03 -4.19 -10.17
CA ALA A 75 -8.38 -5.41 -9.45
C ALA A 75 -9.71 -5.99 -9.93
N ALA A 76 -10.72 -5.14 -10.09
CA ALA A 76 -12.05 -5.52 -10.54
C ALA A 76 -12.04 -6.13 -11.95
N GLU A 77 -11.28 -5.53 -12.88
CA GLU A 77 -11.07 -6.05 -14.25
C GLU A 77 -10.51 -7.49 -14.27
N ARG A 78 -9.75 -7.87 -13.23
CA ARG A 78 -9.08 -9.18 -13.10
C ARG A 78 -9.81 -10.14 -12.16
N GLY A 79 -10.96 -9.73 -11.62
CA GLY A 79 -11.71 -10.52 -10.64
C GLY A 79 -10.99 -10.70 -9.29
N LEU A 80 -9.99 -9.87 -9.00
CA LEU A 80 -9.27 -9.87 -7.73
C LEU A 80 -10.01 -9.04 -6.70
N LYS A 81 -10.09 -9.55 -5.48
CA LYS A 81 -10.58 -8.79 -4.31
C LYS A 81 -9.41 -8.09 -3.63
N LEU A 82 -9.69 -6.99 -2.95
CA LEU A 82 -8.69 -6.24 -2.19
C LEU A 82 -8.96 -6.36 -0.68
N ASP A 83 -7.91 -6.70 0.06
CA ASP A 83 -7.83 -6.54 1.52
C ASP A 83 -6.96 -5.31 1.80
N VAL A 84 -7.54 -4.23 2.30
CA VAL A 84 -6.86 -2.93 2.37
C VAL A 84 -6.48 -2.61 3.79
N THR A 85 -5.17 -2.59 4.06
CA THR A 85 -4.63 -2.09 5.33
C THR A 85 -4.46 -0.58 5.25
N PHE A 86 -5.40 0.14 5.85
CA PHE A 86 -5.36 1.59 5.99
C PHE A 86 -4.24 2.06 6.91
N PHE A 87 -3.69 3.24 6.64
CA PHE A 87 -2.73 3.98 7.48
C PHE A 87 -1.66 3.09 8.13
N THR A 88 -0.91 2.38 7.29
CA THR A 88 0.19 1.53 7.70
C THR A 88 1.31 2.40 8.29
N GLY A 89 1.37 2.49 9.61
CA GLY A 89 2.38 3.24 10.35
C GLY A 89 3.67 2.43 10.64
N HIS A 90 3.61 1.10 10.63
CA HIS A 90 4.77 0.23 10.82
C HIS A 90 4.73 -0.94 9.84
N MET A 91 5.83 -1.18 9.14
CA MET A 91 5.93 -2.29 8.20
C MET A 91 7.39 -2.64 7.92
N SER A 92 7.72 -3.92 8.02
CA SER A 92 9.03 -4.47 7.61
C SER A 92 10.23 -3.84 8.33
N GLY A 93 10.03 -3.32 9.55
CA GLY A 93 11.05 -2.66 10.38
C GLY A 93 10.87 -1.14 10.50
N PRO A 94 10.73 -0.40 9.38
CA PRO A 94 10.50 1.05 9.43
C PRO A 94 9.13 1.48 9.97
N ASN A 95 9.12 2.68 10.56
CA ASN A 95 7.92 3.46 10.82
C ASN A 95 7.68 4.44 9.66
N TRP A 96 6.44 4.50 9.18
CA TRP A 96 5.98 5.33 8.06
C TRP A 96 5.10 6.47 8.58
N SER A 97 5.62 7.24 9.53
CA SER A 97 4.89 8.31 10.20
C SER A 97 4.84 9.58 9.34
N PRO A 98 3.67 10.22 9.19
CA PRO A 98 3.56 11.53 8.57
C PRO A 98 4.43 12.58 9.26
N ARG A 99 4.97 13.54 8.49
CA ARG A 99 5.81 14.61 9.04
C ARG A 99 5.18 15.40 10.18
N TRP A 100 3.88 15.67 10.12
CA TRP A 100 3.18 16.43 11.16
C TRP A 100 3.01 15.67 12.48
N LEU A 101 3.29 14.36 12.50
CA LEU A 101 3.31 13.54 13.71
C LEU A 101 4.68 13.56 14.40
N LEU A 102 5.73 14.00 13.71
CA LEU A 102 7.09 14.07 14.25
C LEU A 102 7.25 15.32 15.12
N GLU A 103 8.02 15.18 16.20
CA GLU A 103 8.44 16.33 17.00
C GLU A 103 9.34 17.24 16.14
N LYS A 104 8.95 18.51 16.00
CA LYS A 104 9.59 19.45 15.07
C LYS A 104 11.03 19.82 15.45
N ASP A 105 11.38 19.65 16.73
CA ASP A 105 12.61 20.15 17.32
C ASP A 105 13.49 19.03 17.93
N GLU A 106 13.10 17.76 17.77
CA GLU A 106 13.94 16.64 18.21
C GLU A 106 14.94 16.24 17.12
N PRO A 107 16.25 16.14 17.43
CA PRO A 107 17.21 15.58 16.50
C PRO A 107 16.88 14.13 16.19
N ALA A 108 17.07 13.71 14.94
CA ALA A 108 16.89 12.32 14.57
C ALA A 108 17.67 11.40 15.53
N PRO A 109 17.08 10.31 16.03
CA PRO A 109 17.76 9.42 16.96
C PRO A 109 19.05 8.90 16.34
N SER A 110 20.07 8.73 17.20
CA SER A 110 21.37 8.24 16.77
C SER A 110 21.22 6.96 15.94
N PRO A 111 21.97 6.80 14.83
CA PRO A 111 21.96 5.56 14.05
C PRO A 111 22.44 4.33 14.86
N PHE A 112 22.95 4.54 16.08
CA PHE A 112 23.35 3.50 17.02
C PHE A 112 22.33 3.18 18.11
N MET A 113 21.19 3.88 18.13
CA MET A 113 20.08 3.57 19.04
C MET A 113 19.29 2.39 18.45
N ARG A 114 19.44 1.21 19.07
CA ARG A 114 18.66 -0.01 18.76
C ARG A 114 17.51 -0.16 19.73
#